data_AF-A0A3B8Z5W9-F1
#
_entry.id   AF-A0A3B8Z5W9-F1
#
_cell.length_a   1.000
_cell.length_b   1.000
_cell.length_c   1.000
_cell.angle_alpha   90.00
_cell.angle_beta   90.00
_cell.angle_gamma   90.00
#
_symmetry.space_group_name_H-M   'P 1'
#
loop_
_entity.id
_entity.type
_entity.pdbx_description
1 polymer ?
#
loop_
_entity_poly.entity_id
_entity_poly.type
_entity_poly.pdbx_seq_one_letter_code
_entity_poly.pdbx_strand_id
1 'polypeptide(L)'
;MMQGRARIMGAAVVALAVILGLGILAGPAFVERELNVVAPHDPWFVSADAAALHQQMLIADLHADTFLWDRDPRQRGDRGHVDLVRLREGNVAVQVFAVVTKSPSGQNYDANTAGSDNITPLVMLQGWPVATWDSLGERALYQATRLRELARSDPDLIRLLLTGPDVESLLGARAQGSEILGGLLALEGAHALDGDLGMIAVLREAGFRMMGLHHFFDNKLGGSLHGISGGGLSEFGREAVREMQRQGILIDLAHSSEAVVREVLAMTTRPPVVSHTGVYSQCPTARNIDDALLARIAVRGGLIGIGFW
;
A
#
# COMPACT_ATOMS: atom_id res chain seq x y z
N MET A 1 9.18 -57.10 8.34
CA MET A 1 9.83 -55.76 8.45
C MET A 1 9.43 -54.76 7.37
N MET A 2 9.35 -55.13 6.07
CA MET A 2 9.00 -54.20 4.98
C MET A 2 7.61 -53.57 5.07
N GLN A 3 6.56 -54.34 5.42
CA GLN A 3 5.19 -53.81 5.51
C GLN A 3 4.99 -52.78 6.65
N GLY A 4 5.74 -52.90 7.75
CA GLY A 4 5.71 -51.93 8.85
C GLY A 4 6.34 -50.59 8.46
N ARG A 5 7.46 -50.63 7.72
CA ARG A 5 8.13 -49.41 7.21
C ARG A 5 7.27 -48.65 6.20
N ALA A 6 6.58 -49.36 5.30
CA ALA A 6 5.67 -48.73 4.33
C ALA A 6 4.47 -48.03 5.01
N ARG A 7 3.91 -48.61 6.07
CA ARG A 7 2.82 -48.00 6.85
C ARG A 7 3.28 -46.77 7.63
N ILE A 8 4.47 -46.81 8.24
CA ILE A 8 5.05 -45.66 8.95
C ILE A 8 5.36 -44.52 7.97
N MET A 9 5.92 -44.84 6.80
CA MET A 9 6.20 -43.84 5.77
C MET A 9 4.92 -43.24 5.18
N GLY A 10 3.88 -44.04 4.95
CA GLY A 10 2.56 -43.54 4.54
C GLY A 10 1.93 -42.62 5.59
N ALA A 11 1.98 -42.99 6.88
CA ALA A 11 1.48 -42.14 7.96
C ALA A 11 2.26 -40.82 8.08
N ALA A 12 3.59 -40.86 7.89
CA ALA A 12 4.43 -39.66 7.91
C ALA A 12 4.13 -38.71 6.74
N VAL A 13 3.90 -39.23 5.53
CA VAL A 13 3.51 -38.42 4.36
C VAL A 13 2.14 -37.77 4.58
N VAL A 14 1.17 -38.51 5.11
CA VAL A 14 -0.15 -37.95 5.42
C VAL A 14 -0.05 -36.89 6.52
N ALA A 15 0.71 -37.15 7.59
CA ALA A 15 0.92 -36.16 8.64
C ALA A 15 1.58 -34.88 8.11
N LEU A 16 2.60 -35.00 7.25
CA LEU A 16 3.24 -33.86 6.61
C LEU A 16 2.28 -33.09 5.70
N ALA A 17 1.46 -33.79 4.92
CA ALA A 17 0.44 -33.17 4.07
C ALA A 17 -0.63 -32.42 4.89
N VAL A 18 -1.04 -32.98 6.04
CA VAL A 18 -1.96 -32.31 6.97
C VAL A 18 -1.32 -31.08 7.60
N ILE A 19 -0.06 -31.16 8.04
CA ILE A 19 0.67 -30.02 8.60
C ILE A 19 0.83 -28.90 7.57
N LEU A 20 1.23 -29.25 6.34
CA LEU A 20 1.33 -28.31 5.24
C LEU A 20 -0.03 -27.69 4.90
N GLY A 21 -1.09 -28.51 4.84
CA GLY A 21 -2.45 -28.03 4.60
C GLY A 21 -2.96 -27.08 5.68
N LEU A 22 -2.75 -27.41 6.95
CA LEU A 22 -3.07 -26.53 8.08
C LEU A 22 -2.23 -25.24 8.05
N GLY A 23 -0.95 -25.35 7.71
CA GLY A 23 -0.06 -24.19 7.55
C GLY A 23 -0.54 -23.23 6.46
N ILE A 24 -0.99 -23.74 5.30
CA ILE A 24 -1.53 -22.91 4.21
C ILE A 24 -2.88 -22.30 4.61
N LEU A 25 -3.75 -23.04 5.30
CA LEU A 25 -5.09 -22.56 5.67
C LEU A 25 -5.08 -21.55 6.82
N ALA A 26 -4.21 -21.73 7.82
CA ALA A 26 -4.19 -20.92 9.04
C ALA A 26 -2.99 -19.96 9.12
N GLY A 27 -1.90 -20.26 8.42
CA GLY A 27 -0.66 -19.49 8.46
C GLY A 27 -0.81 -18.04 8.01
N PRO A 28 -1.47 -17.74 6.87
CA PRO A 28 -1.73 -16.37 6.45
C PRO A 28 -2.42 -15.53 7.53
N ALA A 29 -3.50 -16.06 8.10
CA ALA A 29 -4.26 -15.37 9.14
C ALA A 29 -3.44 -15.17 10.43
N PHE A 30 -2.59 -16.15 10.79
CA PHE A 30 -1.68 -16.02 11.93
C PHE A 30 -0.65 -14.89 11.70
N VAL A 31 0.01 -14.86 10.54
CA VAL A 31 0.99 -13.82 10.22
C VAL A 31 0.36 -12.43 10.17
N GLU A 32 -0.83 -12.30 9.57
CA GLU A 32 -1.56 -11.01 9.51
C GLU A 32 -1.89 -10.48 10.91
N ARG A 33 -2.29 -11.35 11.86
CA ARG A 33 -2.61 -10.95 13.25
C ARG A 33 -1.41 -10.40 14.00
N GLU A 34 -0.23 -10.98 13.80
CA GLU A 34 1.01 -10.53 14.43
C GLU A 34 1.50 -9.20 13.86
N LEU A 35 1.26 -8.95 12.56
CA LEU A 35 1.76 -7.76 11.87
C LEU A 35 0.75 -6.60 11.82
N ASN A 36 -0.55 -6.88 11.89
CA ASN A 36 -1.62 -5.87 11.83
C ASN A 36 -2.40 -5.86 13.14
N VAL A 37 -1.69 -5.53 14.22
CA VAL A 37 -2.25 -5.49 15.57
C VAL A 37 -3.24 -4.34 15.70
N VAL A 38 -4.47 -4.67 16.09
CA VAL A 38 -5.47 -3.69 16.52
C VAL A 38 -5.36 -3.52 18.03
N ALA A 39 -4.84 -2.38 18.48
CA ALA A 39 -4.74 -2.10 19.91
C ALA A 39 -6.14 -2.01 20.53
N PRO A 40 -6.43 -2.74 21.63
CA PRO A 40 -7.68 -2.58 22.33
C PRO A 40 -7.77 -1.15 22.90
N HIS A 41 -8.93 -0.53 22.75
CA HIS A 41 -9.20 0.79 23.29
C HIS A 41 -10.66 0.89 23.72
N ASP A 42 -10.94 1.78 24.69
CA ASP A 42 -12.32 2.13 25.04
C ASP A 42 -12.96 2.93 23.90
N PRO A 43 -14.30 2.87 23.74
CA PRO A 43 -14.98 3.73 22.78
C PRO A 43 -14.64 5.20 23.01
N TRP A 44 -14.20 5.88 21.96
CA TRP A 44 -13.97 7.32 22.01
C TRP A 44 -15.30 8.06 22.15
N PHE A 45 -15.36 9.05 23.03
CA PHE A 45 -16.52 9.93 23.10
C PHE A 45 -16.58 10.79 21.83
N VAL A 46 -17.66 10.63 21.07
CA VAL A 46 -17.96 11.44 19.88
C VAL A 46 -19.20 12.27 20.19
N SER A 47 -19.07 13.60 20.17
CA SER A 47 -20.22 14.49 20.36
C SER A 47 -21.19 14.39 19.17
N ALA A 48 -22.45 14.75 19.39
CA ALA A 48 -23.45 14.81 18.32
C ALA A 48 -23.01 15.73 17.16
N ASP A 49 -22.39 16.87 17.50
CA ASP A 49 -21.87 17.82 16.50
C ASP A 49 -20.72 17.22 15.68
N ALA A 50 -19.78 16.51 16.32
CA ALA A 50 -18.69 15.85 15.62
C ALA A 50 -19.19 14.73 14.71
N ALA A 51 -20.16 13.94 15.17
CA ALA A 51 -20.79 12.90 14.37
C ALA A 51 -21.54 13.48 13.16
N ALA A 52 -22.28 14.58 13.36
CA ALA A 52 -23.00 15.26 12.28
C ALA A 52 -22.04 15.87 11.24
N LEU A 53 -20.93 16.47 11.68
CA LEU A 53 -19.89 16.97 10.79
C LEU A 53 -19.29 15.81 9.97
N HIS A 54 -18.88 14.73 10.64
CA HIS A 54 -18.24 13.57 10.01
C HIS A 54 -19.11 12.95 8.91
N GLN A 55 -20.43 12.86 9.13
CA GLN A 55 -21.38 12.33 8.15
C GLN A 55 -21.52 13.21 6.88
N GLN A 56 -21.16 14.48 6.95
CA GLN A 56 -21.25 15.41 5.82
C GLN A 56 -19.92 15.52 5.05
N MET A 57 -18.82 14.99 5.60
CA MET A 57 -17.50 15.08 4.99
C MET A 57 -17.34 14.11 3.82
N LEU A 58 -16.51 14.52 2.86
CA LEU A 58 -15.91 13.63 1.87
C LEU A 58 -14.53 13.24 2.40
N ILE A 59 -14.41 12.00 2.88
CA ILE A 59 -13.19 11.53 3.52
C ILE A 59 -12.39 10.69 2.52
N ALA A 60 -11.12 11.05 2.35
CA ALA A 60 -10.17 10.25 1.59
C ALA A 60 -9.10 9.72 2.53
N ASP A 61 -8.99 8.40 2.64
CA ASP A 61 -7.81 7.75 3.20
C ASP A 61 -6.79 7.54 2.06
N LEU A 62 -5.58 8.05 2.27
CA LEU A 62 -4.53 8.09 1.26
C LEU A 62 -3.62 6.88 1.27
N HIS A 63 -3.78 5.94 2.22
CA HIS A 63 -2.89 4.80 2.29
C HIS A 63 -3.43 3.61 3.09
N ALA A 64 -3.58 2.44 2.43
CA ALA A 64 -3.78 1.17 3.13
C ALA A 64 -3.30 -0.05 2.30
N ASP A 65 -2.56 -0.95 2.94
CA ASP A 65 -1.98 -2.17 2.34
C ASP A 65 -2.94 -3.35 2.28
N THR A 66 -4.18 -3.10 1.86
CA THR A 66 -5.28 -4.07 2.02
C THR A 66 -5.04 -5.37 1.24
N PHE A 67 -4.51 -5.27 0.02
CA PHE A 67 -4.41 -6.42 -0.91
C PHE A 67 -3.13 -7.25 -0.75
N LEU A 68 -2.23 -6.88 0.15
CA LEU A 68 -1.13 -7.75 0.56
C LEU A 68 -1.65 -8.97 1.35
N TRP A 69 -2.73 -8.80 2.09
CA TRP A 69 -3.23 -9.79 3.06
C TRP A 69 -4.27 -10.74 2.46
N ASP A 70 -4.29 -11.98 2.93
CA ASP A 70 -5.28 -12.99 2.55
C ASP A 70 -6.59 -12.82 3.34
N ARG A 71 -7.34 -11.77 2.97
CA ARG A 71 -8.67 -11.47 3.49
C ARG A 71 -9.60 -11.01 2.37
N ASP A 72 -10.89 -11.31 2.53
CA ASP A 72 -11.94 -10.73 1.72
C ASP A 72 -12.30 -9.33 2.27
N PRO A 73 -11.97 -8.23 1.58
CA PRO A 73 -12.22 -6.89 2.09
C PRO A 73 -13.72 -6.55 2.16
N ARG A 74 -14.61 -7.35 1.54
CA ARG A 74 -16.07 -7.14 1.62
C ARG A 74 -16.64 -7.53 2.98
N GLN A 75 -15.91 -8.32 3.75
CA GLN A 75 -16.34 -8.83 5.03
C GLN A 75 -15.64 -8.08 6.16
N ARG A 76 -16.36 -7.86 7.26
CA ARG A 76 -15.76 -7.32 8.48
C ARG A 76 -14.75 -8.33 9.02
N GLY A 77 -13.49 -7.93 9.09
CA GLY A 77 -12.41 -8.77 9.62
C GLY A 77 -12.40 -8.80 11.15
N ASP A 78 -11.87 -9.89 11.71
CA ASP A 78 -11.49 -10.02 13.12
C ASP A 78 -10.03 -9.59 13.39
N ARG A 79 -9.32 -9.14 12.33
CA ARG A 79 -7.92 -8.72 12.32
C ARG A 79 -7.70 -7.63 11.27
N GLY A 80 -6.60 -6.88 11.44
CA GLY A 80 -6.26 -5.74 10.59
C GLY A 80 -7.21 -4.55 10.74
N HIS A 81 -6.87 -3.41 10.12
CA HIS A 81 -7.56 -2.13 10.35
C HIS A 81 -8.62 -1.77 9.29
N VAL A 82 -8.51 -2.31 8.08
CA VAL A 82 -9.29 -1.82 6.93
C VAL A 82 -10.10 -2.96 6.28
N ASP A 83 -11.41 -2.77 6.17
CA ASP A 83 -12.31 -3.49 5.26
C ASP A 83 -13.39 -2.53 4.75
N LEU A 84 -14.07 -2.90 3.66
CA LEU A 84 -15.09 -2.06 3.04
C LEU A 84 -16.28 -1.79 3.98
N VAL A 85 -16.55 -2.70 4.92
CA VAL A 85 -17.61 -2.51 5.93
C VAL A 85 -17.24 -1.35 6.85
N ARG A 86 -16.04 -1.38 7.44
CA ARG A 86 -15.52 -0.29 8.28
C ARG A 86 -15.37 1.02 7.52
N LEU A 87 -14.90 0.99 6.28
CA LEU A 87 -14.76 2.19 5.46
C LEU A 87 -16.12 2.86 5.21
N ARG A 88 -17.16 2.07 4.91
CA ARG A 88 -18.52 2.60 4.75
C ARG A 88 -19.09 3.17 6.05
N GLU A 89 -19.00 2.42 7.15
CA GLU A 89 -19.45 2.90 8.47
C GLU A 89 -18.70 4.16 8.91
N GLY A 90 -17.42 4.28 8.53
CA GLY A 90 -16.58 5.44 8.77
C GLY A 90 -16.78 6.59 7.78
N ASN A 91 -17.77 6.53 6.89
CA ASN A 91 -18.03 7.53 5.85
C ASN A 91 -16.79 7.84 4.97
N VAL A 92 -15.92 6.87 4.75
CA VAL A 92 -14.82 7.01 3.78
C VAL A 92 -15.43 7.03 2.39
N ALA A 93 -15.06 8.03 1.59
CA ALA A 93 -15.47 8.17 0.20
C ALA A 93 -14.41 7.61 -0.75
N VAL A 94 -13.13 7.84 -0.46
CA VAL A 94 -12.00 7.36 -1.26
C VAL A 94 -11.02 6.61 -0.38
N GLN A 95 -10.65 5.40 -0.80
CA GLN A 95 -9.53 4.66 -0.25
C GLN A 95 -8.45 4.54 -1.32
N VAL A 96 -7.24 4.95 -0.98
CA VAL A 96 -6.06 4.55 -1.72
C VAL A 96 -5.59 3.19 -1.21
N PHE A 97 -5.56 2.22 -2.13
CA PHE A 97 -5.04 0.89 -1.88
C PHE A 97 -3.57 0.86 -2.31
N ALA A 98 -2.69 0.93 -1.31
CA ALA A 98 -1.25 0.89 -1.51
C ALA A 98 -0.78 -0.55 -1.73
N VAL A 99 0.26 -0.70 -2.55
CA VAL A 99 0.82 -1.98 -2.97
C VAL A 99 2.30 -1.99 -2.60
N VAL A 100 2.61 -2.70 -1.53
CA VAL A 100 3.99 -3.04 -1.17
C VAL A 100 4.40 -4.30 -1.90
N THR A 101 5.62 -4.31 -2.44
CA THR A 101 6.17 -5.47 -3.17
C THR A 101 7.36 -6.12 -2.50
N LYS A 102 8.09 -5.38 -1.65
CA LYS A 102 9.25 -5.88 -0.91
C LYS A 102 9.42 -5.16 0.44
N SER A 103 9.82 -5.91 1.47
CA SER A 103 10.16 -5.40 2.81
C SER A 103 11.43 -6.09 3.32
N PRO A 104 12.42 -5.36 3.87
CA PRO A 104 13.65 -5.95 4.37
C PRO A 104 13.46 -6.61 5.75
N SER A 105 14.17 -7.71 6.01
CA SER A 105 14.19 -8.36 7.32
C SER A 105 14.81 -7.46 8.39
N GLY A 106 14.18 -7.43 9.58
CA GLY A 106 14.62 -6.56 10.68
C GLY A 106 14.42 -5.06 10.39
N GLN A 107 13.43 -4.71 9.55
CA GLN A 107 13.21 -3.32 9.16
C GLN A 107 13.04 -2.39 10.37
N ASN A 108 13.61 -1.20 10.26
CA ASN A 108 13.52 -0.12 11.25
C ASN A 108 13.47 1.24 10.54
N TYR A 109 13.31 2.33 11.29
CA TYR A 109 13.24 3.67 10.70
C TYR A 109 14.60 4.33 10.45
N ASP A 110 15.71 3.73 10.92
CA ASP A 110 17.04 4.34 10.86
C ASP A 110 17.78 3.99 9.57
N ALA A 111 17.95 2.69 9.29
CA ALA A 111 18.73 2.23 8.14
C ALA A 111 18.42 0.77 7.77
N ASN A 112 18.13 0.53 6.48
CA ASN A 112 17.85 -0.80 5.95
C ASN A 112 18.51 -1.04 4.59
N THR A 113 18.87 -2.30 4.34
CA THR A 113 19.45 -2.74 3.06
C THR A 113 18.42 -3.49 2.21
N ALA A 114 18.65 -3.55 0.90
CA ALA A 114 17.80 -4.28 -0.04
C ALA A 114 18.01 -5.82 -0.05
N GLY A 115 18.88 -6.35 0.81
CA GLY A 115 19.43 -7.71 0.70
C GLY A 115 18.48 -8.84 1.11
N SER A 116 17.32 -8.54 1.68
CA SER A 116 16.33 -9.50 2.15
C SER A 116 14.91 -9.10 1.74
N ASP A 117 13.98 -10.05 1.85
CA ASP A 117 12.59 -9.85 1.47
C ASP A 117 11.65 -10.71 2.35
N ASN A 118 10.94 -10.06 3.27
CA ASN A 118 9.93 -10.70 4.12
C ASN A 118 8.64 -11.04 3.35
N ILE A 119 8.42 -10.43 2.18
CA ILE A 119 7.17 -10.62 1.41
C ILE A 119 7.22 -11.91 0.60
N THR A 120 8.39 -12.35 0.11
CA THR A 120 8.52 -13.64 -0.59
C THR A 120 7.92 -14.83 0.20
N PRO A 121 8.35 -15.10 1.45
CA PRO A 121 7.77 -16.22 2.20
C PRO A 121 6.28 -16.01 2.50
N LEU A 122 5.82 -14.77 2.69
CA LEU A 122 4.41 -14.47 2.89
C LEU A 122 3.56 -14.81 1.65
N VAL A 123 3.96 -14.37 0.45
CA VAL A 123 3.17 -14.64 -0.76
C VAL A 123 3.17 -16.13 -1.12
N MET A 124 4.25 -16.85 -0.82
CA MET A 124 4.29 -18.32 -0.94
C MET A 124 3.31 -18.97 0.04
N LEU A 125 3.30 -18.54 1.30
CA LEU A 125 2.40 -19.06 2.34
C LEU A 125 0.93 -18.80 2.00
N GLN A 126 0.63 -17.63 1.42
CA GLN A 126 -0.71 -17.24 0.96
C GLN A 126 -1.11 -17.91 -0.37
N GLY A 127 -0.26 -18.73 -0.96
CA GLY A 127 -0.57 -19.43 -2.21
C GLY A 127 -0.73 -18.51 -3.42
N TRP A 128 -0.05 -17.35 -3.44
CA TRP A 128 -0.04 -16.46 -4.60
C TRP A 128 0.59 -17.15 -5.82
N PRO A 129 0.26 -16.73 -7.06
CA PRO A 129 0.81 -17.32 -8.27
C PRO A 129 2.34 -17.36 -8.25
N VAL A 130 2.94 -18.43 -8.77
CA VAL A 130 4.40 -18.67 -8.76
C VAL A 130 5.18 -17.51 -9.40
N ALA A 131 4.61 -16.84 -10.41
CA ALA A 131 5.21 -15.67 -11.04
C ALA A 131 5.50 -14.52 -10.05
N THR A 132 4.74 -14.43 -8.95
CA THR A 132 4.92 -13.42 -7.90
C THR A 132 6.08 -13.72 -6.96
N TRP A 133 6.64 -14.93 -6.98
CA TRP A 133 7.64 -15.33 -5.98
C TRP A 133 8.97 -14.60 -6.23
N ASP A 134 9.38 -14.46 -7.49
CA ASP A 134 10.66 -13.85 -7.86
C ASP A 134 10.52 -12.52 -8.63
N SER A 135 9.29 -12.06 -8.92
CA SER A 135 9.04 -10.80 -9.63
C SER A 135 8.22 -9.82 -8.80
N LEU A 136 8.85 -8.68 -8.46
CA LEU A 136 8.19 -7.57 -7.78
C LEU A 136 7.11 -6.91 -8.65
N GLY A 137 7.33 -6.87 -9.97
CA GLY A 137 6.33 -6.42 -10.94
C GLY A 137 5.08 -7.29 -10.91
N GLU A 138 5.25 -8.61 -10.92
CA GLU A 138 4.13 -9.57 -10.86
C GLU A 138 3.39 -9.48 -9.51
N ARG A 139 4.08 -9.23 -8.39
CA ARG A 139 3.42 -8.96 -7.10
C ARG A 139 2.52 -7.73 -7.18
N ALA A 140 2.99 -6.65 -7.80
CA ALA A 140 2.20 -5.45 -7.97
C ALA A 140 0.97 -5.70 -8.86
N LEU A 141 1.16 -6.40 -9.98
CA LEU A 141 0.09 -6.75 -10.93
C LEU A 141 -0.95 -7.69 -10.30
N TYR A 142 -0.53 -8.63 -9.46
CA TYR A 142 -1.44 -9.52 -8.76
C TYR A 142 -2.34 -8.75 -7.78
N GLN A 143 -1.77 -7.86 -6.96
CA GLN A 143 -2.55 -7.01 -6.06
C GLN A 143 -3.51 -6.08 -6.83
N ALA A 144 -3.06 -5.51 -7.94
CA ALA A 144 -3.91 -4.73 -8.84
C ALA A 144 -5.10 -5.54 -9.37
N THR A 145 -4.86 -6.80 -9.75
CA THR A 145 -5.89 -7.72 -10.22
C THR A 145 -6.95 -7.95 -9.15
N ARG A 146 -6.56 -8.13 -7.88
CA ARG A 146 -7.49 -8.31 -6.76
C ARG A 146 -8.44 -7.12 -6.59
N LEU A 147 -7.94 -5.88 -6.64
CA LEU A 147 -8.80 -4.69 -6.58
C LEU A 147 -9.72 -4.57 -7.80
N ARG A 148 -9.19 -4.83 -8.99
CA ARG A 148 -9.98 -4.77 -10.24
C ARG A 148 -11.09 -5.82 -10.26
N GLU A 149 -10.80 -7.03 -9.81
CA GLU A 149 -11.79 -8.10 -9.69
C GLU A 149 -12.87 -7.74 -8.68
N LEU A 150 -12.49 -7.19 -7.52
CA LEU A 150 -13.44 -6.70 -6.52
C LEU A 150 -14.37 -5.62 -7.09
N ALA A 151 -13.82 -4.59 -7.76
CA ALA A 151 -14.63 -3.52 -8.35
C ALA A 151 -15.53 -4.03 -9.49
N ARG A 152 -15.11 -5.09 -10.19
CA ARG A 152 -15.89 -5.72 -11.26
C ARG A 152 -16.99 -6.63 -10.73
N SER A 153 -16.73 -7.38 -9.65
CA SER A 153 -17.70 -8.30 -9.06
C SER A 153 -18.74 -7.57 -8.23
N ASP A 154 -18.36 -6.46 -7.60
CA ASP A 154 -19.19 -5.73 -6.64
C ASP A 154 -19.21 -4.21 -6.95
N PRO A 155 -19.71 -3.79 -8.14
CA PRO A 155 -19.67 -2.39 -8.59
C PRO A 155 -20.52 -1.43 -7.74
N ASP A 156 -21.47 -1.95 -6.96
CA ASP A 156 -22.27 -1.17 -6.00
C ASP A 156 -21.50 -0.90 -4.70
N LEU A 157 -20.47 -1.70 -4.39
CA LEU A 157 -19.64 -1.52 -3.20
C LEU A 157 -18.48 -0.57 -3.46
N ILE A 158 -17.78 -0.74 -4.59
CA ILE A 158 -16.57 0.00 -4.89
C ILE A 158 -16.39 0.25 -6.39
N ARG A 159 -15.98 1.47 -6.70
CA ARG A 159 -15.61 1.91 -8.04
C ARG A 159 -14.11 2.16 -8.12
N LEU A 160 -13.47 1.61 -9.14
CA LEU A 160 -12.07 1.92 -9.44
C LEU A 160 -11.95 3.33 -10.02
N LEU A 161 -11.06 4.15 -9.46
CA LEU A 161 -10.82 5.53 -9.86
C LEU A 161 -9.60 5.61 -10.77
N LEU A 162 -9.84 5.76 -12.08
CA LEU A 162 -8.78 5.81 -13.09
C LEU A 162 -8.62 7.19 -13.72
N THR A 163 -9.66 8.01 -13.67
CA THR A 163 -9.74 9.29 -14.36
C THR A 163 -10.52 10.30 -13.53
N GLY A 164 -10.41 11.59 -13.89
CA GLY A 164 -11.21 12.66 -13.27
C GLY A 164 -12.72 12.38 -13.32
N PRO A 165 -13.29 11.97 -14.48
CA PRO A 165 -14.70 11.58 -14.58
C PRO A 165 -15.13 10.47 -13.61
N ASP A 166 -14.25 9.52 -13.27
CA ASP A 166 -14.58 8.48 -12.29
C ASP A 166 -14.79 9.09 -10.89
N VAL A 167 -13.95 10.07 -10.53
CA VAL A 167 -14.07 10.83 -9.28
C VAL A 167 -15.33 11.69 -9.30
N GLU A 168 -15.59 12.44 -10.38
CA GLU A 168 -16.80 13.26 -10.51
C GLU A 168 -18.08 12.42 -10.36
N SER A 169 -18.10 11.23 -10.98
CA SER A 169 -19.24 10.34 -10.89
C SER A 169 -19.40 9.70 -9.51
N LEU A 170 -18.29 9.35 -8.83
CA LEU A 170 -18.32 8.96 -7.41
C LEU A 170 -18.94 10.05 -6.54
N LEU A 171 -18.45 11.29 -6.66
CA LEU A 171 -18.93 12.42 -5.88
C LEU A 171 -20.40 12.73 -6.16
N GLY A 172 -20.83 12.64 -7.42
CA GLY A 172 -22.23 12.79 -7.81
C GLY A 172 -23.15 11.72 -7.20
N ALA A 173 -22.69 10.47 -7.14
CA ALA A 173 -23.43 9.39 -6.48
C ALA A 173 -23.53 9.61 -4.96
N ARG A 174 -22.43 10.00 -4.30
CA ARG A 174 -22.44 10.29 -2.86
C ARG A 174 -23.32 11.49 -2.51
N ALA A 175 -23.35 12.52 -3.34
CA ALA A 175 -24.25 13.66 -3.18
C ALA A 175 -25.74 13.26 -3.25
N GLN A 176 -26.07 12.11 -3.84
CA GLN A 176 -27.42 11.54 -3.90
C GLN A 176 -27.69 10.52 -2.77
N GLY A 177 -26.79 10.40 -1.79
CA GLY A 177 -26.92 9.49 -0.65
C GLY A 177 -26.35 8.08 -0.89
N SER A 178 -25.62 7.84 -1.97
CA SER A 178 -24.89 6.57 -2.15
C SER A 178 -23.72 6.46 -1.17
N GLU A 179 -23.51 5.26 -0.64
CA GLU A 179 -22.35 4.94 0.22
C GLU A 179 -21.21 4.27 -0.57
N ILE A 180 -21.27 4.26 -1.91
CA ILE A 180 -20.24 3.64 -2.75
C ILE A 180 -18.85 4.21 -2.47
N LEU A 181 -17.86 3.33 -2.41
CA LEU A 181 -16.45 3.69 -2.22
C LEU A 181 -15.76 3.94 -3.56
N GLY A 182 -14.85 4.89 -3.59
CA GLY A 182 -13.83 5.02 -4.63
C GLY A 182 -12.54 4.32 -4.22
N GLY A 183 -12.03 3.42 -5.05
CA GLY A 183 -10.73 2.81 -4.88
C GLY A 183 -9.71 3.39 -5.85
N LEU A 184 -8.62 3.96 -5.34
CA LEU A 184 -7.47 4.36 -6.15
C LEU A 184 -6.30 3.42 -5.87
N LEU A 185 -5.67 2.90 -6.92
CA LEU A 185 -4.54 2.00 -6.76
C LEU A 185 -3.22 2.79 -6.74
N ALA A 186 -2.39 2.54 -5.73
CA ALA A 186 -1.09 3.16 -5.54
C ALA A 186 0.01 2.12 -5.35
N LEU A 187 1.20 2.40 -5.85
CA LEU A 187 2.40 1.59 -5.57
C LEU A 187 3.15 2.20 -4.39
N GLU A 188 3.50 1.41 -3.38
CA GLU A 188 4.36 1.86 -2.29
C GLU A 188 5.79 1.37 -2.50
N GLY A 189 6.64 2.30 -2.89
CA GLY A 189 7.99 2.02 -3.33
C GLY A 189 8.02 1.39 -4.71
N ALA A 190 8.58 2.12 -5.67
CA ALA A 190 8.64 1.74 -7.08
C ALA A 190 9.67 0.64 -7.41
N HIS A 191 9.93 -0.27 -6.46
CA HIS A 191 10.78 -1.46 -6.63
C HIS A 191 10.27 -2.35 -7.77
N ALA A 192 8.96 -2.39 -7.97
CA ALA A 192 8.30 -3.15 -9.02
C ALA A 192 8.70 -2.72 -10.45
N LEU A 193 9.24 -1.49 -10.61
CA LEU A 193 9.78 -1.06 -11.91
C LEU A 193 11.06 -1.79 -12.26
N ASP A 194 11.83 -2.22 -11.27
CA ASP A 194 13.10 -2.93 -11.41
C ASP A 194 14.06 -2.35 -12.48
N GLY A 195 14.09 -1.03 -12.64
CA GLY A 195 14.99 -0.36 -13.59
C GLY A 195 14.48 -0.33 -15.04
N ASP A 196 13.24 -0.73 -15.27
CA ASP A 196 12.56 -0.64 -16.56
C ASP A 196 11.48 0.47 -16.53
N LEU A 197 11.69 1.51 -17.34
CA LEU A 197 10.71 2.60 -17.51
C LEU A 197 9.41 2.13 -18.16
N GLY A 198 9.47 1.08 -19.00
CA GLY A 198 8.30 0.49 -19.66
C GLY A 198 7.28 -0.05 -18.66
N MET A 199 7.75 -0.49 -17.49
CA MET A 199 6.89 -1.00 -16.41
C MET A 199 5.94 0.07 -15.87
N ILE A 200 6.26 1.37 -16.01
CA ILE A 200 5.34 2.47 -15.62
C ILE A 200 4.06 2.41 -16.45
N ALA A 201 4.18 2.18 -17.76
CA ALA A 201 3.02 2.05 -18.65
C ALA A 201 2.22 0.77 -18.34
N VAL A 202 2.91 -0.33 -18.08
CA VAL A 202 2.29 -1.62 -17.70
C VAL A 202 1.47 -1.48 -16.42
N LEU A 203 2.05 -0.89 -15.37
CA LEU A 203 1.35 -0.66 -14.10
C LEU A 203 0.22 0.37 -14.26
N ARG A 204 0.41 1.43 -15.04
CA ARG A 204 -0.70 2.36 -15.33
C ARG A 204 -1.87 1.64 -15.99
N GLU A 205 -1.62 0.76 -16.96
CA GLU A 205 -2.67 -0.02 -17.61
C GLU A 205 -3.32 -1.02 -16.65
N ALA A 206 -2.56 -1.53 -15.68
CA ALA A 206 -3.08 -2.33 -14.58
C ALA A 206 -3.93 -1.53 -13.57
N GLY A 207 -4.04 -0.21 -13.70
CA GLY A 207 -4.92 0.65 -12.90
C GLY A 207 -4.22 1.56 -11.90
N PHE A 208 -2.89 1.50 -11.79
CA PHE A 208 -2.15 2.38 -10.89
C PHE A 208 -2.28 3.84 -11.31
N ARG A 209 -2.61 4.72 -10.36
CA ARG A 209 -2.73 6.18 -10.58
C ARG A 209 -1.84 7.00 -9.66
N MET A 210 -1.20 6.36 -8.69
CA MET A 210 -0.19 6.95 -7.82
C MET A 210 0.99 5.99 -7.65
N MET A 211 2.22 6.51 -7.58
CA MET A 211 3.42 5.72 -7.32
C MET A 211 4.31 6.43 -6.30
N GLY A 212 4.49 5.79 -5.16
CA GLY A 212 5.50 6.09 -4.16
C GLY A 212 6.88 5.69 -4.68
N LEU A 213 7.83 6.62 -4.68
CA LEU A 213 9.13 6.38 -5.30
C LEU A 213 9.96 5.36 -4.50
N HIS A 214 9.87 5.40 -3.17
CA HIS A 214 10.67 4.59 -2.24
C HIS A 214 9.79 3.98 -1.14
N HIS A 215 10.36 3.02 -0.41
CA HIS A 215 9.82 2.45 0.83
C HIS A 215 10.97 2.36 1.83
N PHE A 216 11.11 1.28 2.61
CA PHE A 216 12.11 1.17 3.67
C PHE A 216 13.59 1.09 3.25
N PHE A 217 13.94 1.09 1.96
CA PHE A 217 15.33 0.98 1.53
C PHE A 217 15.58 1.69 0.20
N ASP A 218 16.85 1.99 -0.08
CA ASP A 218 17.28 2.57 -1.37
C ASP A 218 16.94 1.62 -2.52
N ASN A 219 16.45 2.16 -3.62
CA ASN A 219 16.14 1.36 -4.80
C ASN A 219 16.74 1.99 -6.06
N LYS A 220 16.43 1.41 -7.23
CA LYS A 220 17.03 1.89 -8.50
C LYS A 220 16.66 3.36 -8.80
N LEU A 221 15.61 3.93 -8.20
CA LEU A 221 15.23 5.33 -8.36
C LEU A 221 16.09 6.29 -7.53
N GLY A 222 16.68 5.86 -6.42
CA GLY A 222 17.47 6.72 -5.55
C GLY A 222 17.34 6.40 -4.06
N GLY A 223 17.55 7.44 -3.25
CA GLY A 223 17.62 7.32 -1.80
C GLY A 223 16.26 7.27 -1.09
N SER A 224 16.12 6.30 -0.20
CA SER A 224 15.03 6.23 0.78
C SER A 224 15.40 7.02 2.05
N LEU A 225 14.38 7.51 2.74
CA LEU A 225 14.46 8.06 4.10
C LEU A 225 15.01 7.04 5.11
N HIS A 226 14.76 5.75 4.86
CA HIS A 226 15.23 4.64 5.70
C HIS A 226 16.33 3.82 5.01
N GLY A 227 16.85 4.29 3.89
CA GLY A 227 17.93 3.67 3.15
C GLY A 227 19.30 3.99 3.74
N ILE A 228 20.34 3.39 3.17
CA ILE A 228 21.72 3.61 3.63
C ILE A 228 22.26 4.94 3.10
N SER A 229 21.85 5.32 1.88
CA SER A 229 22.43 6.44 1.17
C SER A 229 21.97 7.81 1.68
N GLY A 230 20.69 7.94 2.07
CA GLY A 230 20.02 9.23 2.22
C GLY A 230 20.10 10.12 0.97
N GLY A 231 20.44 9.55 -0.19
CA GLY A 231 20.81 10.27 -1.41
C GLY A 231 19.62 10.79 -2.20
N GLY A 232 19.89 11.59 -3.25
CA GLY A 232 18.88 12.06 -4.20
C GLY A 232 18.42 10.97 -5.18
N LEU A 233 17.75 11.39 -6.25
CA LEU A 233 17.38 10.50 -7.35
C LEU A 233 18.62 10.07 -8.15
N SER A 234 18.62 8.82 -8.60
CA SER A 234 19.52 8.33 -9.64
C SER A 234 19.13 8.91 -11.02
N GLU A 235 19.93 8.63 -12.05
CA GLU A 235 19.57 8.96 -13.44
C GLU A 235 18.25 8.29 -13.84
N PHE A 236 18.12 6.98 -13.59
CA PHE A 236 16.87 6.24 -13.79
C PHE A 236 15.69 6.85 -13.01
N GLY A 237 15.90 7.25 -11.76
CA GLY A 237 14.86 7.88 -10.94
C GLY A 237 14.35 9.19 -11.52
N ARG A 238 15.24 10.02 -12.08
CA ARG A 238 14.86 11.26 -12.77
C ARG A 238 14.05 10.99 -14.02
N GLU A 239 14.41 9.98 -14.78
CA GLU A 239 13.64 9.55 -15.95
C GLU A 239 12.27 9.00 -15.55
N ALA A 240 12.22 8.15 -14.52
CA ALA A 240 10.98 7.60 -13.99
C ALA A 240 10.02 8.69 -13.51
N VAL A 241 10.50 9.69 -12.77
CA VAL A 241 9.70 10.85 -12.34
C VAL A 241 9.14 11.63 -13.53
N ARG A 242 9.93 11.86 -14.58
CA ARG A 242 9.45 12.52 -15.80
C ARG A 242 8.39 11.67 -16.52
N GLU A 243 8.61 10.37 -16.59
CA GLU A 243 7.69 9.44 -17.25
C GLU A 243 6.36 9.30 -16.50
N MET A 244 6.38 9.20 -15.17
CA MET A 244 5.19 9.26 -14.32
C MET A 244 4.39 10.53 -14.58
N GLN A 245 5.05 11.70 -14.61
CA GLN A 245 4.37 12.95 -14.96
C GLN A 245 3.82 12.94 -16.38
N ARG A 246 4.57 12.44 -17.37
CA ARG A 246 4.11 12.36 -18.76
C ARG A 246 2.84 11.53 -18.87
N GLN A 247 2.75 10.43 -18.12
CA GLN A 247 1.60 9.52 -18.12
C GLN A 247 0.45 9.93 -17.17
N GLY A 248 0.62 11.01 -16.40
CA GLY A 248 -0.38 11.50 -15.46
C GLY A 248 -0.50 10.68 -14.18
N ILE A 249 0.57 10.01 -13.76
CA ILE A 249 0.65 9.30 -12.48
C ILE A 249 1.03 10.29 -11.38
N LEU A 250 0.29 10.26 -10.27
CA LEU A 250 0.61 11.03 -9.07
C LEU A 250 1.92 10.51 -8.45
N ILE A 251 2.82 11.41 -8.13
CA ILE A 251 4.07 11.07 -7.45
C ILE A 251 3.82 11.16 -5.94
N ASP A 252 4.01 10.05 -5.25
CA ASP A 252 4.01 9.98 -3.80
C ASP A 252 5.45 10.00 -3.26
N LEU A 253 5.68 10.89 -2.30
CA LEU A 253 6.96 11.17 -1.68
C LEU A 253 7.11 10.57 -0.28
N ALA A 254 6.10 9.84 0.22
CA ALA A 254 6.26 9.01 1.41
C ALA A 254 7.52 8.13 1.27
N HIS A 255 8.24 7.96 2.38
CA HIS A 255 9.51 7.22 2.47
C HIS A 255 10.70 7.71 1.62
N SER A 256 10.54 8.73 0.78
CA SER A 256 11.65 9.27 0.00
C SER A 256 12.58 10.10 0.88
N SER A 257 13.89 10.04 0.62
CA SER A 257 14.84 10.89 1.35
C SER A 257 14.52 12.38 1.14
N GLU A 258 14.94 13.24 2.06
CA GLU A 258 14.79 14.69 1.87
C GLU A 258 15.43 15.19 0.57
N ALA A 259 16.55 14.60 0.16
CA ALA A 259 17.22 14.95 -1.10
C ALA A 259 16.31 14.66 -2.30
N VAL A 260 15.68 13.49 -2.35
CA VAL A 260 14.70 13.14 -3.38
C VAL A 260 13.52 14.11 -3.37
N VAL A 261 12.95 14.41 -2.19
CA VAL A 261 11.82 15.34 -2.07
C VAL A 261 12.19 16.72 -2.65
N ARG A 262 13.35 17.26 -2.28
CA ARG A 262 13.83 18.56 -2.76
C ARG A 262 14.01 18.57 -4.29
N GLU A 263 14.57 17.50 -4.86
CA GLU A 263 14.77 17.36 -6.29
C GLU A 263 13.46 17.22 -7.06
N VAL A 264 12.51 16.38 -6.59
CA VAL A 264 11.19 16.24 -7.21
C VAL A 264 10.46 17.58 -7.21
N LEU A 265 10.46 18.31 -6.09
CA LEU A 265 9.86 19.64 -6.02
C LEU A 265 10.51 20.64 -6.99
N ALA A 266 11.79 20.47 -7.33
CA ALA A 266 12.51 21.33 -8.26
C ALA A 266 12.27 20.96 -9.74
N MET A 267 12.07 19.68 -10.06
CA MET A 267 11.97 19.19 -11.44
C MET A 267 10.54 18.94 -11.93
N THR A 268 9.54 19.03 -11.06
CA THR A 268 8.13 18.76 -11.37
C THR A 268 7.28 20.01 -11.24
N THR A 269 6.18 20.07 -12.00
CA THR A 269 5.21 21.17 -11.94
C THR A 269 3.89 20.75 -11.32
N ARG A 270 3.51 19.48 -11.41
CA ARG A 270 2.32 18.95 -10.75
C ARG A 270 2.53 18.84 -9.23
N PRO A 271 1.48 19.05 -8.42
CA PRO A 271 1.58 18.86 -6.98
C PRO A 271 1.88 17.39 -6.64
N PRO A 272 2.86 17.10 -5.76
CA PRO A 272 3.09 15.75 -5.27
C PRO A 272 2.12 15.40 -4.14
N VAL A 273 2.06 14.12 -3.81
CA VAL A 273 1.41 13.59 -2.62
C VAL A 273 2.49 13.14 -1.64
N VAL A 274 2.21 13.24 -0.34
CA VAL A 274 2.86 12.45 0.70
C VAL A 274 1.73 11.66 1.33
N SER A 275 1.54 10.40 0.90
CA SER A 275 0.33 9.64 1.24
C SER A 275 0.20 9.41 2.75
N HIS A 276 1.34 9.24 3.41
CA HIS A 276 1.41 9.07 4.86
C HIS A 276 2.77 9.54 5.39
N THR A 277 2.73 10.46 6.36
CA THR A 277 3.89 10.94 7.13
C THR A 277 3.43 11.45 8.49
N GLY A 278 4.39 11.88 9.32
CA GLY A 278 4.13 12.71 10.49
C GLY A 278 4.90 14.03 10.42
N VAL A 279 4.66 14.89 11.40
CA VAL A 279 5.31 16.22 11.53
C VAL A 279 6.47 16.11 12.50
N TYR A 280 7.69 16.41 12.02
CA TYR A 280 8.91 16.18 12.80
C TYR A 280 8.92 16.97 14.12
N SER A 281 8.48 18.24 14.12
CA SER A 281 8.41 19.04 15.34
C SER A 281 7.48 18.49 16.42
N GLN A 282 6.49 17.66 16.04
CA GLN A 282 5.55 17.04 16.97
C GLN A 282 6.04 15.68 17.48
N CYS A 283 6.77 14.94 16.64
CA CYS A 283 7.36 13.66 16.99
C CYS A 283 8.69 13.48 16.22
N PRO A 284 9.85 13.68 16.87
CA PRO A 284 11.15 13.72 16.20
C PRO A 284 11.68 12.31 15.91
N THR A 285 11.05 11.62 14.97
CA THR A 285 11.46 10.32 14.43
C THR A 285 11.98 10.47 13.01
N ALA A 286 12.90 9.60 12.59
CA ALA A 286 13.43 9.53 11.24
C ALA A 286 12.33 9.31 10.17
N ARG A 287 11.15 8.81 10.56
CA ARG A 287 9.99 8.64 9.67
C ARG A 287 9.26 9.94 9.33
N ASN A 288 9.43 10.98 10.14
CA ASN A 288 8.70 12.23 10.00
C ASN A 288 9.51 13.25 9.20
N ILE A 289 8.83 14.04 8.38
CA ILE A 289 9.47 15.00 7.49
C ILE A 289 9.64 16.33 8.22
N ASP A 290 10.79 16.98 8.01
CA ASP A 290 11.08 18.34 8.46
C ASP A 290 9.95 19.32 8.10
N ASP A 291 9.56 20.14 9.07
CA ASP A 291 8.45 21.08 8.97
C ASP A 291 8.61 22.05 7.78
N ALA A 292 9.84 22.55 7.52
CA ALA A 292 10.07 23.46 6.40
C ALA A 292 9.93 22.76 5.05
N LEU A 293 10.32 21.47 4.97
CA LEU A 293 10.11 20.66 3.77
C LEU A 293 8.62 20.34 3.55
N LEU A 294 7.86 20.01 4.60
CA LEU A 294 6.40 19.86 4.53
C LEU A 294 5.72 21.16 4.04
N ALA A 295 6.13 22.31 4.57
CA ALA A 295 5.59 23.61 4.13
C ALA A 295 5.84 23.85 2.64
N ARG A 296 7.02 23.46 2.11
CA ARG A 296 7.30 23.56 0.66
C ARG A 296 6.40 22.67 -0.19
N ILE A 297 6.04 21.49 0.30
CA ILE A 297 5.09 20.60 -0.37
C ILE A 297 3.70 21.24 -0.39
N ALA A 298 3.24 21.79 0.74
CA ALA A 298 1.95 22.47 0.85
C ALA A 298 1.87 23.71 -0.07
N VAL A 299 2.92 24.54 -0.12
CA VAL A 299 3.00 25.72 -1.02
C VAL A 299 2.90 25.32 -2.49
N ARG A 300 3.34 24.11 -2.85
CA ARG A 300 3.22 23.55 -4.20
C ARG A 300 1.83 22.94 -4.49
N GLY A 301 0.88 23.10 -3.58
CA GLY A 301 -0.46 22.53 -3.67
C GLY A 301 -0.50 21.02 -3.39
N GLY A 302 0.57 20.47 -2.79
CA GLY A 302 0.66 19.05 -2.51
C GLY A 302 -0.27 18.62 -1.39
N LEU A 303 -0.61 17.34 -1.38
CA LEU A 303 -1.46 16.72 -0.36
C LEU A 303 -0.58 15.93 0.62
N ILE A 304 -0.76 16.15 1.92
CA ILE A 304 0.00 15.47 2.97
C ILE A 304 -0.99 14.70 3.85
N GLY A 305 -0.93 13.37 3.80
CA GLY A 305 -1.66 12.49 4.71
C GLY A 305 -0.89 12.29 6.00
N ILE A 306 -1.61 12.34 7.12
CA ILE A 306 -1.07 12.04 8.45
C ILE A 306 -1.30 10.56 8.73
N GLY A 307 -0.24 9.82 8.97
CA GLY A 307 -0.36 8.42 9.33
C GLY A 307 -0.56 8.20 10.83
N PHE A 308 -1.17 7.06 11.16
CA PHE A 308 -1.58 6.71 12.53
C PHE A 308 -0.70 5.58 13.08
N TRP A 309 0.55 5.91 13.44
CA TRP A 309 1.51 5.02 14.11
C TRP A 309 2.08 5.64 15.38
#